data_AF-A0AAW1KUA1-F1
#
_entry.id   AF-A0AAW1KUA1-F1
#
_cell.length_a   1.000
_cell.length_b   1.000
_cell.length_c   1.000
_cell.angle_alpha   90.00
_cell.angle_beta   90.00
_cell.angle_gamma   90.00
#
_symmetry.space_group_name_H-M   'P 1'
#
loop_
_entity.id
_entity.type
_entity.pdbx_description
1 polymer ?
#
loop_
_entity_poly.entity_id
_entity_poly.type
_entity_poly.pdbx_seq_one_letter_code
_entity_poly.pdbx_strand_id
1 'polypeptide(L)'
;MNTSGSFTVEKRFNAGNVSLREAIVSKLDAVQKELCKTRQGPLLLRNLDVDGYSRRPEQWVSRQKSKLLFYKDFVAESVEAENKSSKRKNPPVDNSKKAVQQTNMKKLREEIDTVLSSKKHKNEAKEGKNRDHKNVEREQSAEKKKRKHQQKDDSSKSSKKKLKS
;
A
#
# COMPACT_ATOMS: atom_id res chain seq x y z
N MET A 1 -17.63 8.76 -9.13
CA MET A 1 -17.05 8.12 -7.93
C MET A 1 -16.35 9.17 -7.07
N ASN A 2 -16.72 9.30 -5.80
CA ASN A 2 -16.02 10.15 -4.82
C ASN A 2 -15.11 9.31 -3.92
N THR A 3 -14.16 9.94 -3.22
CA THR A 3 -13.15 9.25 -2.39
C THR A 3 -13.76 8.43 -1.25
N SER A 4 -14.79 8.95 -0.58
CA SER A 4 -15.49 8.20 0.48
C SER A 4 -16.26 6.99 -0.07
N GLY A 5 -16.82 7.13 -1.27
CA GLY A 5 -17.55 6.05 -1.95
C GLY A 5 -16.63 4.87 -2.30
N SER A 6 -15.45 5.12 -2.88
CA SER A 6 -14.51 4.03 -3.19
C SER A 6 -14.08 3.27 -1.94
N PHE A 7 -13.77 3.98 -0.87
CA PHE A 7 -13.42 3.36 0.41
C PHE A 7 -14.55 2.52 0.99
N THR A 8 -15.79 3.02 0.92
CA THR A 8 -16.97 2.27 1.39
C THR A 8 -17.18 0.98 0.60
N VAL A 9 -17.00 1.02 -0.73
CA VAL A 9 -17.08 -0.16 -1.58
C VAL A 9 -16.01 -1.18 -1.20
N GLU A 10 -14.76 -0.76 -0.99
CA GLU A 10 -13.69 -1.67 -0.55
C GLU A 10 -13.99 -2.31 0.80
N LYS A 11 -14.47 -1.52 1.77
CA LYS A 11 -14.81 -2.06 3.10
C LYS A 11 -15.95 -3.07 3.04
N ARG A 12 -17.01 -2.79 2.28
CA ARG A 12 -18.09 -3.77 2.08
C ARG A 12 -17.63 -5.01 1.33
N PHE A 13 -16.77 -4.87 0.34
CA PHE A 13 -16.20 -6.00 -0.37
C PHE A 13 -15.42 -6.93 0.58
N ASN A 14 -14.55 -6.36 1.42
CA ASN A 14 -13.73 -7.14 2.35
C ASN A 14 -14.56 -7.85 3.43
N ALA A 15 -15.57 -7.17 3.98
CA ALA A 15 -16.45 -7.75 4.99
C ALA A 15 -17.46 -8.77 4.41
N GLY A 16 -17.70 -8.74 3.10
CA GLY A 16 -18.69 -9.57 2.43
C GLY A 16 -18.25 -11.02 2.21
N ASN A 17 -19.25 -11.90 2.11
CA ASN A 17 -19.08 -13.25 1.58
C ASN A 17 -18.84 -13.22 0.05
N VAL A 18 -18.52 -14.37 -0.54
CA VAL A 18 -18.17 -14.47 -1.96
C VAL A 18 -19.29 -13.98 -2.88
N SER A 19 -20.55 -14.29 -2.57
CA SER A 19 -21.71 -13.84 -3.35
C SER A 19 -21.87 -12.32 -3.33
N LEU A 20 -21.65 -11.67 -2.18
CA LEU A 20 -21.68 -10.20 -2.10
C LEU A 20 -20.52 -9.58 -2.89
N ARG A 21 -19.33 -10.17 -2.80
CA ARG A 21 -18.14 -9.73 -3.55
C ARG A 21 -18.39 -9.79 -5.06
N GLU A 22 -18.95 -10.90 -5.54
CA GLU A 22 -19.34 -11.10 -6.93
C GLU A 22 -20.37 -10.06 -7.39
N ALA A 23 -21.43 -9.85 -6.60
CA ALA A 23 -22.44 -8.84 -6.91
C ALA A 23 -21.88 -7.41 -6.99
N ILE A 24 -20.92 -7.07 -6.11
CA ILE A 24 -20.21 -5.78 -6.16
C ILE A 24 -19.42 -5.67 -7.46
N VAL A 25 -18.60 -6.68 -7.79
CA VAL A 25 -17.72 -6.62 -8.96
C VAL A 25 -18.50 -6.62 -10.26
N SER A 26 -19.60 -7.38 -10.37
CA SER A 26 -20.51 -7.33 -11.51
C SER A 26 -21.08 -5.92 -11.74
N LYS A 27 -21.44 -5.21 -10.67
CA LYS A 27 -21.89 -3.81 -10.78
C LYS A 27 -20.77 -2.87 -11.21
N LEU A 28 -19.54 -3.07 -10.72
CA LEU A 28 -18.39 -2.23 -11.07
C LEU A 28 -17.93 -2.45 -12.51
N ASP A 29 -18.01 -3.69 -13.01
CA ASP A 29 -17.71 -4.05 -14.40
C ASP A 29 -18.62 -3.28 -15.38
N ALA A 30 -19.93 -3.23 -15.09
CA ALA A 30 -20.90 -2.51 -15.91
C ALA A 30 -20.60 -1.00 -16.03
N VAL A 31 -19.96 -0.39 -15.03
CA VAL A 31 -19.62 1.05 -15.02
C VAL A 31 -18.12 1.32 -15.16
N GLN A 32 -17.32 0.31 -15.54
CA GLN A 32 -15.87 0.37 -15.51
C GLN A 32 -15.30 1.57 -16.28
N LYS A 33 -15.82 1.86 -17.47
CA LYS A 33 -15.39 2.98 -18.32
C LYS A 33 -15.53 4.34 -17.63
N GLU A 34 -16.60 4.52 -16.87
CA GLU A 34 -16.82 5.75 -16.10
C GLU A 34 -15.93 5.80 -14.86
N LEU A 35 -15.68 4.65 -14.23
CA LEU A 35 -14.80 4.58 -13.07
C LEU A 35 -13.34 4.91 -13.43
N CYS A 36 -12.84 4.43 -14.56
CA CYS A 36 -11.47 4.72 -15.03
C CYS A 36 -11.17 6.21 -15.18
N LYS A 37 -12.19 7.05 -15.43
CA LYS A 37 -12.04 8.51 -15.56
C LYS A 37 -11.94 9.22 -14.20
N THR A 38 -12.23 8.53 -13.10
CA THR A 38 -12.22 9.12 -11.76
C THR A 38 -10.87 8.91 -11.07
N ARG A 39 -10.55 9.78 -10.09
CA ARG A 39 -9.28 9.69 -9.34
C ARG A 39 -9.06 8.35 -8.63
N GLN A 40 -10.11 7.76 -8.04
CA GLN A 40 -10.00 6.53 -7.25
C GLN A 40 -10.39 5.27 -8.01
N GLY A 41 -11.06 5.41 -9.16
CA GLY A 41 -11.59 4.26 -9.90
C GLY A 41 -10.51 3.28 -10.39
N PRO A 42 -9.41 3.72 -11.02
CA PRO A 42 -8.35 2.80 -11.44
C PRO A 42 -7.77 1.97 -10.29
N LEU A 43 -7.57 2.60 -9.12
CA LEU A 43 -7.08 1.89 -7.93
C LEU A 43 -8.10 0.88 -7.42
N LEU A 44 -9.37 1.28 -7.32
CA LEU A 44 -10.45 0.39 -6.88
C LEU A 44 -10.60 -0.83 -7.80
N LEU A 45 -10.64 -0.60 -9.12
CA LEU A 45 -10.80 -1.65 -10.12
C LEU A 45 -9.65 -2.67 -10.05
N ARG A 46 -8.42 -2.18 -9.86
CA ARG A 46 -7.24 -3.02 -9.67
C ARG A 46 -7.29 -3.81 -8.36
N ASN A 47 -7.66 -3.17 -7.26
CA ASN A 47 -7.73 -3.80 -5.94
C ASN A 47 -8.75 -4.94 -5.89
N LEU A 48 -9.87 -4.78 -6.58
CA LEU A 48 -10.96 -5.77 -6.64
C LEU A 48 -10.77 -6.81 -7.76
N ASP A 49 -9.74 -6.65 -8.60
CA ASP A 49 -9.45 -7.50 -9.76
C ASP A 49 -10.67 -7.63 -10.70
N VAL A 50 -11.29 -6.49 -11.04
CA VAL A 50 -12.50 -6.46 -11.90
C VAL A 50 -12.20 -7.07 -13.27
N ASP A 51 -11.08 -6.72 -13.89
CA ASP A 51 -10.66 -7.34 -15.16
C ASP A 51 -10.41 -8.85 -15.05
N GLY A 52 -9.99 -9.33 -13.88
CA GLY A 52 -9.85 -10.75 -13.60
C GLY A 52 -11.20 -11.45 -13.59
N TYR A 53 -12.19 -10.84 -12.94
CA TYR A 53 -13.57 -11.31 -12.93
C TYR A 53 -14.17 -11.33 -14.34
N SER A 54 -14.08 -10.23 -15.10
CA SER A 54 -14.71 -10.13 -16.44
C SER A 54 -14.15 -11.13 -17.44
N ARG A 55 -12.86 -11.49 -17.32
CA ARG A 55 -12.22 -12.49 -18.20
C ARG A 55 -12.45 -13.92 -17.74
N ARG A 56 -12.44 -14.18 -16.42
CA ARG A 56 -12.41 -15.52 -15.83
C ARG A 56 -13.14 -15.54 -14.48
N PRO A 57 -14.47 -15.44 -14.47
CA PRO A 57 -15.24 -15.29 -13.25
C PRO A 57 -15.07 -16.48 -12.30
N GLU A 58 -15.00 -17.71 -12.80
CA GLU A 58 -14.87 -18.92 -11.98
C GLU A 58 -13.52 -18.98 -11.25
N GLN A 59 -12.44 -18.58 -11.93
CA GLN A 59 -11.11 -18.50 -11.32
C GLN A 59 -11.05 -17.38 -10.30
N TRP A 60 -11.67 -16.24 -10.59
CA TRP A 60 -11.78 -15.13 -9.65
C TRP A 60 -12.55 -15.56 -8.39
N VAL A 61 -13.69 -16.23 -8.53
CA VAL A 61 -14.49 -16.77 -7.41
C VAL A 61 -13.68 -17.75 -6.57
N SER A 62 -12.93 -18.65 -7.21
CA SER A 62 -12.06 -19.62 -6.53
C SER A 62 -10.98 -18.92 -5.69
N ARG A 63 -10.38 -17.83 -6.21
CA ARG A 63 -9.43 -16.99 -5.46
C ARG A 63 -10.09 -16.31 -4.26
N GLN A 64 -11.33 -15.80 -4.41
CA GLN A 64 -12.06 -15.19 -3.29
C GLN A 64 -12.39 -16.21 -2.20
N LYS A 65 -12.82 -17.43 -2.57
CA LYS A 65 -13.07 -18.53 -1.63
C LYS A 65 -11.79 -18.92 -0.88
N SER A 66 -10.68 -19.10 -1.59
CA SER A 66 -9.39 -19.44 -0.99
C SER A 66 -8.93 -18.37 0.01
N LYS A 67 -9.02 -17.08 -0.33
CA LYS A 67 -8.70 -15.97 0.60
C LYS A 67 -9.57 -16.00 1.86
N LEU A 68 -10.87 -16.26 1.70
CA LEU A 68 -11.81 -16.32 2.83
C LEU A 68 -11.54 -17.51 3.75
N LEU A 69 -11.26 -18.68 3.17
CA LEU A 69 -10.88 -19.87 3.92
C LEU A 69 -9.59 -19.64 4.71
N PHE A 70 -8.54 -19.14 4.05
CA PHE A 70 -7.27 -18.83 4.72
C PHE A 70 -7.44 -17.89 5.91
N TYR A 71 -8.22 -16.82 5.74
CA TYR A 71 -8.49 -15.89 6.84
C TYR A 71 -9.23 -16.58 8.00
N LYS A 72 -10.20 -17.43 7.69
CA LYS A 72 -10.96 -18.18 8.70
C LYS A 72 -10.07 -19.16 9.45
N ASP A 73 -9.20 -19.88 8.75
CA ASP A 73 -8.26 -20.84 9.33
C ASP A 73 -7.23 -20.13 10.21
N PHE A 74 -6.68 -19.00 9.74
CA PHE A 74 -5.76 -18.17 10.52
C PHE A 74 -6.38 -17.64 11.82
N VAL A 75 -7.63 -17.17 11.75
CA VAL A 75 -8.35 -16.72 12.95
C VAL A 75 -8.63 -17.89 13.89
N ALA A 76 -9.04 -19.05 13.37
CA ALA A 76 -9.29 -20.24 14.17
C ALA A 76 -8.02 -20.71 14.90
N GLU A 77 -6.87 -20.76 14.22
CA GLU A 77 -5.59 -21.12 14.82
C GLU A 77 -5.17 -20.12 15.92
N SER A 78 -5.38 -18.83 15.68
CA SER A 78 -5.07 -17.78 16.66
C SER A 78 -5.92 -17.90 17.93
N VAL A 79 -7.23 -18.16 17.78
CA VAL A 79 -8.15 -18.34 18.90
C VAL A 79 -7.90 -19.67 19.63
N GLU A 80 -7.56 -20.73 18.91
CA GLU A 80 -7.23 -22.02 19.50
C GLU A 80 -5.92 -21.95 20.32
N ALA A 81 -4.93 -21.20 19.87
CA ALA A 81 -3.71 -20.92 20.62
C ALA A 81 -4.00 -20.20 21.95
N GLU A 82 -4.95 -19.27 21.96
CA GLU A 82 -5.37 -18.55 23.17
C GLU A 82 -6.13 -19.47 24.14
N ASN A 83 -7.03 -20.32 23.62
CA ASN A 83 -7.80 -21.27 24.42
C ASN A 83 -6.92 -22.38 25.03
N LYS A 84 -5.87 -22.84 24.32
CA LYS A 84 -4.88 -23.79 24.86
C LYS A 84 -3.91 -23.17 25.87
N SER A 85 -3.72 -21.84 25.83
CA SER A 85 -2.88 -21.08 26.78
C SER A 85 -3.54 -20.91 28.16
N SER A 86 -4.88 -20.81 28.21
CA SER A 86 -5.62 -20.65 29.48
C SER A 86 -5.60 -21.88 30.41
N LYS A 87 -5.10 -23.03 29.93
CA LYS A 87 -4.94 -24.26 30.72
C LYS A 87 -3.51 -24.48 31.25
N ARG A 88 -2.79 -23.41 31.60
CA ARG A 88 -1.62 -23.52 32.48
C ARG A 88 -1.97 -22.94 33.85
N LYS A 89 -2.20 -23.83 34.80
CA LYS A 89 -2.25 -23.51 36.23
C LYS A 89 -0.96 -22.76 36.59
N ASN A 90 -1.12 -21.55 37.11
CA ASN A 90 -0.20 -20.72 37.89
C ASN A 90 1.29 -20.70 37.44
N PRO A 91 1.86 -19.53 37.07
CA PRO A 91 3.31 -19.42 36.96
C PRO A 91 3.95 -19.63 38.35
N PRO A 92 5.10 -20.32 38.45
CA PRO A 92 5.89 -20.31 39.68
C PRO A 92 6.36 -18.87 39.91
N VAL A 93 5.99 -18.30 41.05
CA VAL A 93 6.50 -17.01 41.47
C VAL A 93 7.95 -17.21 41.93
N ASP A 94 8.88 -17.21 40.98
CA ASP A 94 10.31 -17.22 41.31
C ASP A 94 10.76 -15.77 41.57
N ASN A 95 10.64 -15.36 42.83
CA ASN A 95 11.00 -14.03 43.31
C ASN A 95 12.51 -13.78 43.42
N SER A 96 13.37 -14.70 42.95
CA SER A 96 14.82 -14.62 43.18
C SER A 96 15.58 -13.65 42.25
N LYS A 97 15.05 -13.31 41.06
CA LYS A 97 15.83 -12.60 40.02
C LYS A 97 15.61 -11.09 39.91
N LYS A 98 14.68 -10.50 40.68
CA LYS A 98 14.30 -9.08 40.56
C LYS A 98 15.40 -8.12 41.04
N ALA A 99 16.18 -8.49 42.05
CA ALA A 99 17.23 -7.62 42.59
C ALA A 99 18.39 -7.41 41.61
N VAL A 100 18.83 -8.46 40.90
CA VAL A 100 19.97 -8.42 39.97
C VAL A 100 19.62 -7.67 38.68
N GLN A 101 18.37 -7.76 38.20
CA GLN A 101 17.95 -7.00 37.02
C GLN A 101 17.80 -5.50 37.30
N GLN A 102 17.36 -5.11 38.52
CA GLN A 102 17.26 -3.71 38.88
C GLN A 102 18.62 -3.02 39.02
N THR A 103 19.63 -3.69 39.56
CA THR A 103 20.98 -3.12 39.70
C THR A 103 21.64 -2.88 38.34
N ASN A 104 21.47 -3.82 37.40
CA ASN A 104 21.99 -3.68 36.03
C ASN A 104 21.30 -2.54 35.25
N MET A 105 19.99 -2.37 35.41
CA MET A 105 19.25 -1.28 34.77
C MET A 105 19.58 0.11 35.33
N LYS A 106 19.90 0.22 36.62
CA LYS A 106 20.36 1.50 37.22
C LYS A 106 21.74 1.89 36.69
N LYS A 107 22.68 0.92 36.66
CA LYS A 107 24.03 1.14 36.14
C LYS A 107 24.03 1.59 34.68
N LEU A 108 23.19 0.99 33.83
CA LEU A 108 23.06 1.38 32.43
C LEU A 108 22.52 2.82 32.26
N ARG A 109 21.62 3.25 33.15
CA ARG A 109 21.07 4.62 33.12
C ARG A 109 22.11 5.67 33.50
N GLU A 110 22.93 5.38 34.52
CA GLU A 110 24.03 6.26 34.94
C GLU A 110 25.11 6.40 33.85
N GLU A 111 25.39 5.32 33.10
CA GLU A 111 26.32 5.35 31.96
C GLU A 111 25.79 6.21 30.80
N ILE A 112 24.48 6.19 30.53
CA ILE A 112 23.87 7.02 29.48
C ILE A 112 23.90 8.51 29.87
N ASP A 113 23.58 8.84 31.12
CA ASP A 113 23.56 10.23 31.59
C ASP A 113 24.96 10.86 31.61
N THR A 114 25.99 10.08 31.96
CA THR A 114 27.39 10.54 31.89
C THR A 114 27.85 10.81 30.46
N VAL A 115 27.48 9.96 29.50
CA VAL A 115 27.76 10.18 28.06
C VAL A 115 26.99 11.39 27.49
N LEU A 116 25.79 11.67 27.99
CA LEU A 116 24.97 12.81 27.54
C LEU A 116 25.44 14.14 28.15
N SER A 117 25.88 14.15 29.40
CA SER A 117 26.38 15.38 30.07
C SER A 117 27.76 15.83 29.56
N SER A 118 28.56 14.92 29.01
CA SER A 118 29.89 15.20 28.47
C SER A 118 29.89 15.80 27.05
N LYS A 119 28.71 16.02 26.44
CA LYS A 119 28.54 16.63 25.10
C LYS A 119 27.95 18.04 25.09
N LYS A 120 28.16 18.84 26.13
CA LYS A 120 27.75 20.26 26.15
C LYS A 120 28.96 21.20 25.97
N HIS A 121 29.47 21.29 24.75
CA HIS A 121 30.27 22.44 24.31
C HIS A 121 29.57 23.16 23.15
N LYS A 122 29.20 24.41 23.47
CA LYS A 122 28.94 25.59 22.63
C LYS A 122 28.26 25.36 21.27
N ASN A 123 27.04 25.88 21.14
CA ASN A 123 26.69 26.69 19.98
C ASN A 123 25.96 27.95 20.45
N GLU A 124 26.60 29.08 20.17
CA GLU A 124 26.20 30.42 20.54
C GLU A 124 25.01 30.88 19.69
N ALA A 125 24.10 31.60 20.35
CA ALA A 125 22.95 32.25 19.74
C ALA A 125 23.39 33.38 18.81
N LYS A 126 22.74 33.49 17.64
CA LYS A 126 22.55 34.77 16.95
C LYS A 126 21.11 34.88 16.45
N GLU A 127 20.33 35.56 17.29
CA GLU A 127 19.03 36.16 17.00
C GLU A 127 19.24 37.43 16.15
N GLY A 128 18.43 37.62 15.10
CA GLY A 128 18.62 38.71 14.13
C GLY A 128 17.44 38.98 13.20
N LYS A 129 16.37 39.54 13.78
CA LYS A 129 15.59 40.72 13.32
C LYS A 129 15.19 40.88 11.83
N ASN A 130 13.86 40.86 11.61
CA ASN A 130 13.02 41.54 10.60
C ASN A 130 13.67 42.43 9.52
N ARG A 131 13.18 42.30 8.27
CA ARG A 131 12.60 43.42 7.48
C ARG A 131 11.96 42.95 6.16
N ASP A 132 10.82 43.58 5.85
CA ASP A 132 10.08 43.60 4.59
C ASP A 132 10.92 44.00 3.35
N HIS A 133 10.54 43.51 2.16
CA HIS A 133 9.97 44.31 1.05
C HIS A 133 10.09 43.65 -0.34
N LYS A 134 8.98 43.74 -1.08
CA LYS A 134 8.80 43.96 -2.55
C LYS A 134 9.21 42.91 -3.59
N ASN A 135 8.15 42.33 -4.18
CA ASN A 135 7.79 42.34 -5.61
C ASN A 135 8.89 42.71 -6.64
N VAL A 136 9.25 41.75 -7.51
CA VAL A 136 9.59 42.00 -8.92
C VAL A 136 9.04 40.84 -9.78
N GLU A 137 8.05 41.19 -10.58
CA GLU A 137 7.59 40.55 -11.81
C GLU A 137 8.72 40.45 -12.86
N ARG A 138 8.96 39.27 -13.45
CA ARG A 138 9.36 39.17 -14.85
C ARG A 138 9.09 37.81 -15.49
N GLU A 139 8.50 37.93 -16.66
CA GLU A 139 8.00 36.94 -17.58
C GLU A 139 9.03 35.99 -18.24
N GLN A 140 8.47 34.85 -18.68
CA GLN A 140 8.69 34.14 -19.95
C GLN A 140 10.11 33.78 -20.40
N SER A 141 10.39 32.48 -20.50
CA SER A 141 10.86 31.95 -21.80
C SER A 141 10.34 30.52 -22.02
N ALA A 142 9.70 30.33 -23.16
CA ALA A 142 9.31 29.05 -23.71
C ALA A 142 10.49 28.50 -24.52
N GLU A 143 10.80 27.20 -24.40
CA GLU A 143 11.44 26.52 -25.53
C GLU A 143 10.97 25.08 -25.70
N LYS A 144 10.19 24.90 -26.77
CA LYS A 144 9.78 23.62 -27.34
C LYS A 144 10.95 23.04 -28.13
N LYS A 145 11.31 21.77 -27.90
CA LYS A 145 12.06 20.98 -28.90
C LYS A 145 11.27 19.73 -29.29
N LYS A 146 10.48 19.88 -30.35
CA LYS A 146 10.15 18.81 -31.31
C LYS A 146 11.13 18.91 -32.47
N ARG A 147 11.82 17.82 -32.83
CA ARG A 147 12.31 17.62 -34.20
C ARG A 147 12.14 16.17 -34.64
N LYS A 148 11.52 16.05 -35.81
CA LYS A 148 11.18 14.88 -36.62
C LYS A 148 12.11 14.89 -37.83
N HIS A 149 12.75 13.77 -38.17
CA HIS A 149 13.28 13.47 -39.52
C HIS A 149 13.47 11.93 -39.58
N GLN A 150 12.59 11.16 -40.23
CA GLN A 150 12.47 10.87 -41.67
C GLN A 150 13.59 9.98 -42.24
N GLN A 151 13.25 8.69 -42.36
CA GLN A 151 13.34 7.82 -43.55
C GLN A 151 14.69 7.52 -44.20
N LYS A 152 15.06 6.23 -44.23
CA LYS A 152 15.62 5.57 -45.42
C LYS A 152 15.05 4.16 -45.55
N ASP A 153 14.63 3.89 -46.77
CA ASP A 153 14.06 2.65 -47.28
C ASP A 153 15.10 1.52 -47.26
N ASP A 154 14.65 0.28 -47.04
CA ASP A 154 15.15 -0.80 -47.88
C ASP A 154 14.05 -1.85 -48.14
N SER A 155 14.06 -2.29 -49.38
CA SER A 155 13.03 -3.04 -50.07
C SER A 155 13.38 -4.51 -50.11
N SER A 156 12.40 -5.40 -49.88
CA SER A 156 12.46 -6.77 -50.42
C SER A 156 11.06 -7.38 -50.51
N LYS A 157 10.65 -7.57 -51.76
CA LYS A 157 9.42 -8.23 -52.24
C LYS A 157 9.37 -9.70 -51.79
N SER A 158 8.22 -10.14 -51.29
CA SER A 158 7.79 -11.54 -51.40
C SER A 158 6.43 -11.58 -52.08
N SER A 159 6.43 -12.07 -53.31
CA SER A 159 5.32 -12.14 -54.24
C SER A 159 4.42 -13.35 -53.94
N LYS A 160 3.13 -13.07 -53.76
CA LYS A 160 2.05 -14.07 -53.76
C LYS A 160 1.90 -14.66 -55.16
N LYS A 161 2.04 -15.98 -55.31
CA LYS A 161 1.50 -16.71 -56.47
C LYS A 161 0.18 -17.38 -56.08
N LYS A 162 -0.92 -16.84 -56.60
CA LYS A 162 -2.16 -17.60 -56.87
C LYS A 162 -1.99 -18.23 -58.25
N LEU A 163 -2.33 -19.51 -58.39
CA LEU A 163 -2.68 -20.12 -59.67
C LEU A 163 -3.89 -21.00 -59.44
N LYS A 164 -4.91 -20.76 -60.26
CA LYS A 164 -6.18 -21.48 -60.36
C LYS A 164 -6.29 -21.89 -61.83
N SER A 165 -6.28 -23.19 -62.07
CA SER A 165 -6.99 -23.93 -63.13
C SER A 165 -6.69 -25.40 -62.91
#